data_AF-A0A7C1MWZ1-F1
#
_entry.id   AF-A0A7C1MWZ1-F1
#
_cell.length_a   1.000
_cell.length_b   1.000
_cell.length_c   1.000
_cell.angle_alpha   90.00
_cell.angle_beta   90.00
_cell.angle_gamma   90.00
#
_symmetry.space_group_name_H-M   'P 1'
#
loop_
_entity.id
_entity.type
_entity.pdbx_description
1 polymer ?
#
loop_
_entity_poly.entity_id
_entity_poly.type
_entity_poly.pdbx_seq_one_letter_code
_entity_poly.pdbx_strand_id
1 'polypeptide(L)'
;MLSDDMNAVFPNKNGDGFVTEQLPFAGDLGQTTGTRSHYPVHGIYQLKKGKNNQLDEVSPSDRLAMMMVCAPFINTNPYHDGKLLTNLSHLRDQVPGVQLTFNVNGGFEDLLNRKIWMN
;
A
#
# COMPACT_ATOMS: atom_id res chain seq x y z
N MET A 1 6.70 5.41 2.65
CA MET A 1 6.10 6.02 1.44
C MET A 1 4.59 5.92 1.57
N LEU A 2 3.85 7.01 1.35
CA LEU A 2 2.40 6.95 1.19
C LEU A 2 2.10 7.04 -0.30
N SER A 3 1.49 6.00 -0.85
CA SER A 3 1.16 5.89 -2.27
C SER A 3 -0.18 5.18 -2.39
N ASP A 4 -1.02 5.64 -3.30
CA ASP A 4 -2.26 5.00 -3.72
C ASP A 4 -2.06 4.14 -4.98
N ASP A 5 -0.85 4.08 -5.54
CA ASP A 5 -0.53 3.28 -6.72
C ASP A 5 0.03 1.90 -6.35
N MET A 6 -0.81 0.86 -6.44
CA MET A 6 -0.43 -0.54 -6.25
C MET A 6 0.40 -1.11 -7.39
N ASN A 7 0.50 -0.41 -8.51
CA ASN A 7 1.31 -0.85 -9.64
C ASN A 7 2.82 -0.74 -9.33
N ALA A 8 3.17 0.00 -8.27
CA ALA A 8 4.54 0.13 -7.77
C ALA A 8 4.95 -1.03 -6.84
N VAL A 9 4.04 -1.93 -6.49
CA VAL A 9 4.31 -3.07 -5.59
C VAL A 9 4.57 -4.32 -6.40
N PHE A 10 5.72 -4.94 -6.13
CA PHE A 10 6.20 -6.13 -6.84
C PHE A 10 6.64 -7.20 -5.87
N PRO A 11 6.54 -8.49 -6.22
CA PRO A 11 7.25 -9.54 -5.51
C PRO A 11 8.74 -9.23 -5.45
N ASN A 12 9.38 -9.51 -4.32
CA ASN A 12 10.83 -9.43 -4.22
C ASN A 12 11.49 -10.52 -5.08
N LYS A 13 12.82 -10.47 -5.22
CA LYS A 13 13.57 -11.43 -6.06
C LYS A 13 13.48 -12.89 -5.57
N ASN A 14 13.19 -13.10 -4.29
CA ASN A 14 13.15 -14.42 -3.67
C ASN A 14 11.73 -15.02 -3.64
N GLY A 15 10.70 -14.23 -3.93
CA GLY A 15 9.30 -14.64 -3.94
C GLY A 15 8.66 -14.79 -2.56
N ASP A 16 9.34 -14.41 -1.47
CA ASP A 16 8.90 -14.55 -0.08
C ASP A 16 8.40 -13.23 0.55
N GLY A 17 8.25 -12.19 -0.27
CA GLY A 17 7.73 -10.91 0.17
C GLY A 17 7.58 -9.93 -0.98
N PHE A 18 7.30 -8.67 -0.64
CA PHE A 18 7.02 -7.62 -1.60
C PHE A 18 7.93 -6.41 -1.38
N VAL A 19 8.23 -5.72 -2.48
CA VAL A 19 8.98 -4.47 -2.51
C VAL A 19 8.21 -3.41 -3.28
N THR A 20 8.48 -2.16 -2.97
CA THR A 20 8.01 -1.00 -3.73
C THR A 20 9.20 -0.17 -4.22
N GLU A 21 9.08 0.42 -5.40
CA GLU A 21 10.05 1.39 -5.89
C GLU A 21 9.67 2.81 -5.46
N GLN A 22 10.67 3.67 -5.28
CA GLN A 22 10.41 5.10 -5.19
C GLN A 22 9.79 5.58 -6.51
N LEU A 23 8.51 5.95 -6.47
CA LEU A 23 7.86 6.61 -7.59
C LEU A 23 8.40 8.04 -7.72
N PRO A 24 8.63 8.53 -8.95
CA PRO A 24 8.96 9.93 -9.15
C PRO A 24 7.80 10.78 -8.61
N PHE A 25 8.09 11.67 -7.66
CA PHE A 25 7.12 12.69 -7.29
C PHE A 25 6.92 13.61 -8.51
N ALA A 26 5.72 13.60 -9.07
CA ALA A 26 5.36 14.36 -10.26
C ALA A 26 4.90 15.80 -9.95
N GLY A 27 5.41 16.41 -8.88
CA GLY A 27 5.13 17.80 -8.52
C GLY A 27 6.30 18.74 -8.85
N ASP A 28 6.02 20.05 -8.95
CA ASP A 28 6.94 21.14 -9.34
C ASP A 28 8.21 21.32 -8.47
N LEU A 29 8.40 20.49 -7.45
CA LEU A 29 9.55 20.51 -6.56
C LEU A 29 10.65 19.62 -7.16
N GLY A 30 11.42 20.21 -8.09
CA GLY A 30 12.65 19.72 -8.70
C GLY A 30 13.07 18.26 -8.40
N GLN A 31 13.05 17.41 -9.43
CA GLN A 31 13.48 16.02 -9.29
C GLN A 31 14.99 15.92 -9.06
N THR A 32 15.39 15.34 -7.92
CA THR A 32 16.71 14.72 -7.79
C THR A 32 16.61 13.28 -8.28
N THR A 33 17.34 12.92 -9.34
CA THR A 33 17.46 11.53 -9.79
C THR A 33 18.18 10.72 -8.73
N GLY A 34 17.42 10.11 -7.81
CA GLY A 34 17.95 9.12 -6.86
C GLY A 34 18.18 7.78 -7.53
N THR A 35 19.13 7.00 -7.01
CA THR A 35 19.29 5.59 -7.36
C THR A 35 17.98 4.84 -7.10
N ARG A 36 17.50 4.10 -8.10
CA ARG A 36 16.27 3.29 -8.05
C ARG A 36 16.35 2.33 -6.87
N SER A 37 15.75 2.72 -5.75
CA SER A 37 15.84 1.99 -4.48
C SER A 37 14.55 1.20 -4.30
N HIS A 38 14.70 -0.08 -3.95
CA HIS A 38 13.58 -0.97 -3.63
C HIS A 38 13.42 -1.00 -2.10
N TYR A 39 12.20 -0.81 -1.62
CA TYR A 39 11.88 -0.81 -0.20
C TYR A 39 10.94 -1.96 0.14
N PRO A 40 11.21 -2.75 1.19
CA PRO A 40 10.31 -3.83 1.59
C PRO A 40 8.95 -3.27 2.02
N VAL A 41 7.87 -3.96 1.62
CA VAL A 41 6.50 -3.63 2.00
C VAL A 41 6.15 -4.40 3.27
N HIS A 42 6.13 -3.71 4.40
CA HIS A 42 5.78 -4.31 5.71
C HIS A 42 4.29 -4.21 6.07
N GLY A 43 3.52 -3.41 5.34
CA GLY A 43 2.09 -3.27 5.62
C GLY A 43 1.37 -2.40 4.60
N ILE A 44 0.07 -2.67 4.44
CA ILE A 44 -0.83 -1.89 3.58
C ILE A 44 -1.89 -1.24 4.48
N TYR A 45 -1.93 0.08 4.48
CA TYR A 45 -2.82 0.85 5.33
C TYR A 45 -3.90 1.52 4.50
N GLN A 46 -5.15 1.18 4.74
CA GLN A 46 -6.28 1.89 4.16
C GLN A 46 -6.48 3.20 4.91
N LEU A 47 -6.29 4.33 4.23
CA LEU A 47 -6.49 5.63 4.83
C LEU A 47 -7.97 5.99 4.94
N LYS A 48 -8.39 6.41 6.13
CA LYS A 48 -9.73 6.95 6.40
C LYS A 48 -9.64 8.23 7.21
N LYS A 49 -10.47 9.23 6.87
CA LYS A 49 -10.63 10.42 7.71
C LYS A 49 -11.60 10.12 8.84
N GLY A 50 -11.27 10.54 10.05
CA GLY A 50 -12.14 10.41 11.22
C GLY A 50 -11.88 11.49 12.26
N LYS A 51 -12.60 11.40 13.38
CA LYS A 51 -12.43 12.32 14.51
C LYS A 51 -11.27 11.90 15.42
N ASN A 52 -10.98 10.61 15.47
CA ASN A 52 -9.98 10.02 16.32
C ASN A 52 -9.00 9.19 15.51
N ASN A 53 -7.76 9.17 15.99
CA ASN A 53 -6.67 8.37 15.48
C ASN A 53 -6.86 6.90 15.90
N GLN A 54 -7.11 6.00 14.94
CA GLN A 54 -7.47 4.60 15.18
C GLN A 54 -6.89 3.67 14.13
N LEU A 55 -6.69 2.41 14.54
CA LEU A 55 -6.24 1.31 13.71
C LEU A 55 -7.26 0.19 13.85
N ASP A 56 -7.94 -0.14 12.75
CA ASP A 56 -8.98 -1.16 12.72
C ASP A 56 -8.54 -2.33 11.84
N GLU A 57 -8.82 -3.55 12.29
CA GLU A 57 -8.74 -4.71 11.40
C GLU A 57 -9.73 -4.57 10.24
N VAL A 58 -9.35 -5.08 9.09
CA VAL A 58 -10.14 -5.00 7.86
C VAL A 58 -10.34 -6.41 7.33
N SER A 59 -11.55 -6.71 6.88
CA SER A 59 -11.85 -8.03 6.33
C SER A 59 -10.94 -8.31 5.11
N PRO A 60 -10.57 -9.58 4.86
CA PRO A 60 -9.77 -9.95 3.69
C PRO A 60 -10.39 -9.46 2.36
N SER A 61 -11.72 -9.47 2.25
CA SER A 61 -12.45 -8.98 1.07
C SER A 61 -12.33 -7.46 0.90
N ASP A 62 -12.47 -6.69 1.98
CA ASP A 62 -12.37 -5.23 1.91
C ASP A 62 -10.95 -4.80 1.59
N ARG A 63 -9.94 -5.49 2.15
CA ARG A 63 -8.53 -5.28 1.81
C ARG A 63 -8.28 -5.50 0.32
N LEU A 64 -8.81 -6.58 -0.24
CA LEU A 64 -8.67 -6.89 -1.66
C LEU A 64 -9.35 -5.85 -2.54
N ALA A 65 -10.59 -5.48 -2.23
CA ALA A 65 -11.33 -4.45 -2.95
C ALA A 65 -10.61 -3.11 -2.95
N MET A 66 -10.03 -2.71 -1.82
CA MET A 66 -9.26 -1.47 -1.71
C MET A 66 -7.99 -1.49 -2.56
N MET A 67 -7.24 -2.60 -2.54
CA MET A 67 -6.06 -2.72 -3.40
C MET A 67 -6.44 -2.69 -4.89
N MET A 68 -7.60 -3.23 -5.27
CA MET A 68 -8.09 -3.15 -6.65
C MET A 68 -8.40 -1.71 -7.07
N VAL A 69 -9.01 -0.90 -6.18
CA VAL A 69 -9.24 0.53 -6.44
C VAL A 69 -7.93 1.29 -6.62
N CYS A 70 -6.89 0.89 -5.88
CA CYS A 70 -5.53 1.44 -5.95
C CYS A 70 -4.67 0.82 -7.07
N ALA A 71 -5.21 -0.10 -7.88
CA ALA A 71 -4.52 -0.69 -9.02
C ALA A 71 -5.21 -0.25 -10.31
N PRO A 72 -4.91 0.96 -10.85
CA PRO A 72 -5.62 1.53 -12.00
C PRO A 72 -5.45 0.74 -13.33
N PHE A 73 -4.92 -0.49 -13.28
CA PHE A 73 -4.78 -1.42 -14.41
C PHE A 73 -6.09 -1.82 -15.11
N ILE A 74 -7.26 -1.52 -14.53
CA ILE A 74 -8.55 -1.76 -15.19
C ILE A 74 -8.71 -0.88 -16.45
N ASN A 75 -7.96 0.22 -16.59
CA ASN A 75 -8.19 1.18 -17.68
C ASN A 75 -7.63 0.81 -19.06
N THR A 76 -6.93 -0.32 -19.24
CA THR A 76 -6.28 -0.58 -20.55
C THR A 76 -6.35 -2.01 -21.10
N ASN A 77 -6.63 -3.05 -20.32
CA ASN A 77 -6.76 -4.40 -20.87
C ASN A 77 -7.56 -5.39 -19.97
N PRO A 78 -8.77 -5.80 -20.37
CA PRO A 78 -9.64 -6.71 -19.59
C PRO A 78 -9.13 -8.16 -19.48
N TYR A 79 -8.06 -8.52 -20.20
CA TYR A 79 -7.44 -9.84 -20.08
C TYR A 79 -6.50 -9.97 -18.88
N HIS A 80 -6.25 -8.88 -18.15
CA HIS A 80 -5.29 -8.85 -17.04
C HIS A 80 -5.95 -9.00 -15.67
N ASP A 81 -7.28 -8.97 -15.61
CA ASP A 81 -8.10 -8.96 -14.40
C ASP A 81 -7.83 -10.19 -13.51
N GLY A 82 -7.74 -11.38 -14.12
CA GLY A 82 -7.44 -12.61 -13.39
C GLY A 82 -6.04 -12.59 -12.77
N LYS A 83 -5.03 -12.11 -13.53
CA LYS A 83 -3.66 -11.99 -13.03
C LYS A 83 -3.55 -10.93 -11.92
N LEU A 84 -4.26 -9.81 -12.07
CA LEU A 84 -4.34 -8.77 -11.05
C LEU A 84 -4.94 -9.33 -9.76
N LEU A 85 -6.08 -10.02 -9.86
CA LEU A 85 -6.77 -10.61 -8.70
C LEU A 85 -5.89 -11.65 -7.98
N THR A 86 -5.20 -12.52 -8.74
CA THR A 86 -4.23 -13.47 -8.17
C THR A 86 -3.10 -12.76 -7.44
N ASN A 87 -2.50 -11.75 -8.06
CA ASN A 87 -1.39 -11.01 -7.46
C ASN A 87 -1.82 -10.28 -6.17
N LEU A 88 -2.96 -9.59 -6.21
CA LEU A 88 -3.48 -8.87 -5.03
C LEU A 88 -3.92 -9.82 -3.92
N SER A 89 -4.40 -11.01 -4.26
CA SER A 89 -4.72 -12.05 -3.26
C SER A 89 -3.45 -12.55 -2.57
N HIS A 90 -2.37 -12.82 -3.32
CA HIS A 90 -1.08 -13.18 -2.73
C HIS A 90 -0.53 -12.07 -1.83
N LEU A 91 -0.65 -10.81 -2.26
CA LEU A 91 -0.23 -9.65 -1.46
C LEU A 91 -1.03 -9.53 -0.17
N ARG A 92 -2.35 -9.70 -0.23
CA ARG A 92 -3.26 -9.69 0.94
C ARG A 92 -2.84 -10.71 2.00
N ASP A 93 -2.46 -11.91 1.55
CA ASP A 93 -2.21 -13.05 2.42
C ASP A 93 -0.84 -12.99 3.10
N GLN A 94 0.14 -12.32 2.48
CA GLN A 94 1.52 -12.24 3.01
C GLN A 94 1.83 -10.93 3.73
N VAL A 95 1.20 -9.82 3.32
CA VAL A 95 1.46 -8.50 3.89
C VAL A 95 0.32 -8.15 4.83
N PRO A 96 0.58 -7.74 6.09
CA PRO A 96 -0.48 -7.29 6.97
C PRO A 96 -1.18 -6.05 6.43
N GLY A 97 -2.48 -5.89 6.72
CA GLY A 97 -3.19 -4.69 6.36
C GLY A 97 -4.33 -4.35 7.30
N VAL A 98 -4.46 -3.05 7.56
CA VAL A 98 -5.39 -2.46 8.52
C VAL A 98 -5.91 -1.14 7.97
N GLN A 99 -7.02 -0.66 8.52
CA GLN A 99 -7.51 0.68 8.24
C GLN A 99 -6.89 1.65 9.25
N LEU A 100 -6.24 2.68 8.74
CA LEU A 100 -5.70 3.78 9.50
C LEU A 100 -6.65 4.98 9.41
N THR A 101 -7.35 5.24 10.51
CA THR A 101 -8.19 6.42 10.64
C THR A 101 -7.36 7.54 11.27
N PHE A 102 -7.26 8.69 10.60
CA PHE A 102 -6.59 9.88 11.15
C PHE A 102 -7.56 11.05 11.30
N ASN A 103 -7.34 11.83 12.35
CA ASN A 103 -8.00 13.12 12.51
C ASN A 103 -7.20 14.25 11.83
N VAL A 104 -7.85 15.40 11.61
CA VAL A 104 -7.27 16.54 10.88
C VAL A 104 -6.02 17.12 11.55
N ASN A 105 -5.81 16.84 12.84
CA ASN A 105 -4.68 17.33 13.63
C ASN A 105 -3.64 16.23 13.93
N GLY A 106 -3.83 15.02 13.40
CA GLY A 106 -3.04 13.84 13.75
C GLY A 106 -1.83 13.66 12.84
N GLY A 107 -0.66 13.39 13.41
CA GLY A 107 0.54 13.00 12.67
C GLY A 107 0.50 11.53 12.23
N PHE A 108 0.90 11.25 10.99
CA PHE A 108 1.00 9.89 10.46
C PHE A 108 2.03 9.04 11.22
N GLU A 109 3.17 9.64 11.60
CA GLU A 109 4.24 8.95 12.33
C GLU A 109 3.83 8.53 13.75
N ASP A 110 3.04 9.36 14.44
CA ASP A 110 2.51 9.06 15.78
C ASP A 110 1.62 7.80 15.79
N LEU A 111 1.04 7.45 14.64
CA LEU A 111 0.16 6.29 14.47
C LEU A 111 0.94 5.02 14.15
N LEU A 112 1.98 5.11 13.32
CA LEU A 112 2.85 3.97 13.00
C LEU A 112 3.66 3.52 14.22
N ASN A 113 4.07 4.46 15.07
CA ASN A 113 4.85 4.16 16.28
C ASN A 113 4.06 3.44 17.37
N ARG A 114 2.73 3.32 17.24
CA ARG A 114 1.87 2.59 18.19
C ARG A 114 1.99 1.06 18.10
N LYS A 115 2.96 0.54 17.33
CA LYS A 115 3.33 -0.89 17.17
C LYS A 115 2.15 -1.80 16.87
N ILE A 116 1.96 -2.15 15.59
CA ILE A 116 1.11 -3.28 15.22
C ILE A 116 1.92 -4.59 15.08
N TRP A 117 3.26 -4.57 14.95
CA TRP A 117 4.01 -5.81 14.71
C TRP A 117 5.31 -5.87 15.51
N MET A 118 5.22 -6.42 16.73
CA MET A 118 6.30 -7.18 17.36
C MET A 118 5.76 -8.58 17.63
N ASN A 119 6.05 -9.51 16.73
CA ASN A 119 6.28 -10.92 16.99
C ASN A 119 7.16 -11.44 15.87
#